data_AF-A0ABD7ZEC6-F1
#
_entry.id   AF-A0ABD7ZEC6-F1
#
_cell.length_a   1.000
_cell.length_b   1.000
_cell.length_c   1.000
_cell.angle_alpha   90.00
_cell.angle_beta   90.00
_cell.angle_gamma   90.00
#
_symmetry.space_group_name_H-M   'P 1'
#
loop_
_entity.id
_entity.type
_entity.pdbx_description
1 polymer ?
#
loop_
_entity_poly.entity_id
_entity_poly.type
_entity_poly.pdbx_seq_one_letter_code
_entity_poly.pdbx_strand_id
1 'polypeptide(L)'
;MSHIKKKIGIHLFCLFASSVALSESNSVVYATKMKTSENHVSVNVSESNVTETVKYIGGRGKRSLDPKSERDMEELANSIEFEVYKFNEIAASKTTFVSPAGICSGFKSDDGVDVTNSSSYYMKPNDASEYYGSILGATIYKKGETKNSQYVPVYAVKNAKVAKYIEKHEDSNVRRKANERIKEGRDTLNKVVCNKR
;
A
#
# COMPACT_ATOMS: atom_id res chain seq x y z
N MET A 1 -23.38 36.46 52.42
CA MET A 1 -23.74 37.83 51.97
C MET A 1 -22.78 38.20 50.84
N SER A 2 -23.14 38.64 49.64
CA SER A 2 -24.41 38.98 49.02
C SER A 2 -24.24 38.85 47.50
N HIS A 3 -25.28 38.36 46.82
CA HIS A 3 -25.51 38.48 45.39
C HIS A 3 -25.57 39.94 44.92
N ILE A 4 -25.30 40.19 43.63
CA ILE A 4 -26.14 41.01 42.72
C ILE A 4 -25.86 40.61 41.25
N LYS A 5 -26.95 40.35 40.53
CA LYS A 5 -27.09 40.09 39.09
C LYS A 5 -27.57 41.36 38.36
N LYS A 6 -27.18 41.55 37.09
CA LYS A 6 -27.97 42.14 35.95
C LYS A 6 -27.04 42.16 34.71
N LYS A 7 -27.21 41.43 33.59
CA LYS A 7 -28.27 41.30 32.55
C LYS A 7 -28.63 42.60 31.82
N ILE A 8 -28.16 42.74 30.56
CA ILE A 8 -28.73 43.36 29.33
C ILE A 8 -27.74 42.94 28.19
N GLY A 9 -28.05 42.36 27.03
CA GLY A 9 -29.30 42.02 26.37
C GLY A 9 -29.56 42.85 25.12
N ILE A 10 -28.86 42.62 24.00
CA ILE A 10 -29.34 42.99 22.64
C ILE A 10 -28.99 41.87 21.64
N HIS A 11 -30.05 41.32 21.07
CA HIS A 11 -30.08 40.38 19.96
C HIS A 11 -29.74 41.09 18.63
N LEU A 12 -29.01 40.42 17.74
CA LEU A 12 -29.18 40.64 16.31
C LEU A 12 -29.30 39.29 15.60
N PHE A 13 -30.53 39.04 15.17
CA PHE A 13 -30.96 37.98 14.28
C PHE A 13 -30.39 38.22 12.88
N CYS A 14 -29.74 37.21 12.29
CA CYS A 14 -29.79 36.99 10.85
C CYS A 14 -30.11 35.52 10.60
N LEU A 15 -31.39 35.26 10.40
CA LEU A 15 -31.90 34.08 9.70
C LEU A 15 -31.58 34.26 8.22
N PHE A 16 -30.89 33.31 7.60
CA PHE A 16 -31.15 32.97 6.21
C PHE A 16 -31.29 31.46 6.07
N ALA A 17 -32.36 31.14 5.35
CA ALA A 17 -32.98 29.85 5.24
C ALA A 17 -32.16 28.86 4.42
N SER A 18 -32.44 27.60 4.71
CA SER A 18 -31.98 26.37 4.10
C SER A 18 -32.21 26.29 2.59
N SER A 19 -31.25 25.70 1.89
CA SER A 19 -31.53 24.79 0.78
C SER A 19 -30.65 23.55 0.90
N VAL A 20 -31.28 22.41 0.62
CA VAL A 20 -30.80 21.05 0.87
C VAL A 20 -30.18 20.49 -0.41
N ALA A 21 -29.25 19.55 -0.22
CA ALA A 21 -28.85 18.47 -1.11
C ALA A 21 -27.98 18.81 -2.34
N LEU A 22 -26.76 18.27 -2.38
CA LEU A 22 -26.45 17.00 -3.05
C LEU A 22 -24.97 16.66 -2.85
N SER A 23 -24.70 15.36 -2.71
CA SER A 23 -23.38 14.75 -2.71
C SER A 23 -22.69 14.87 -4.06
N GLU A 24 -21.44 14.38 -4.10
CA GLU A 24 -20.55 14.19 -5.25
C GLU A 24 -19.76 15.46 -5.61
N SER A 25 -18.44 15.42 -5.73
CA SER A 25 -17.50 14.32 -5.88
C SER A 25 -16.11 14.86 -5.55
N ASN A 26 -15.20 14.00 -5.05
CA ASN A 26 -13.78 14.30 -5.11
C ASN A 26 -13.42 14.50 -6.59
N SER A 27 -13.27 15.76 -7.01
CA SER A 27 -12.75 16.08 -8.33
C SER A 27 -11.27 15.70 -8.34
N VAL A 28 -10.98 14.47 -8.76
CA VAL A 28 -9.63 14.12 -9.20
C VAL A 28 -9.40 14.95 -10.46
N VAL A 29 -8.51 15.94 -10.33
CA VAL A 29 -8.09 16.80 -11.44
C VAL A 29 -7.21 15.96 -12.37
N TYR A 30 -7.79 15.46 -13.45
CA TYR A 30 -7.01 14.87 -14.56
C TYR A 30 -6.69 15.98 -15.56
N ALA A 31 -5.43 16.43 -15.56
CA ALA A 31 -4.93 17.33 -16.59
C ALA A 31 -5.03 16.65 -17.97
N THR A 32 -5.80 17.25 -18.88
CA THR A 32 -6.07 16.69 -20.21
C THR A 32 -5.11 17.23 -21.27
N LYS A 33 -4.51 16.28 -21.99
CA LYS A 33 -4.01 16.30 -23.39
C LYS A 33 -2.84 17.19 -23.82
N MET A 34 -1.87 16.52 -24.45
CA MET A 34 -1.30 16.95 -25.73
C MET A 34 -0.95 15.72 -26.59
N LYS A 35 -1.39 15.72 -27.87
CA LYS A 35 -1.09 14.69 -28.89
C LYS A 35 0.38 14.81 -29.34
N THR A 36 1.03 13.67 -29.65
CA THR A 36 1.50 13.28 -31.01
C THR A 36 2.69 12.28 -30.97
N SER A 37 2.65 11.37 -31.95
CA SER A 37 3.64 10.46 -32.54
C SER A 37 4.14 9.25 -31.73
N GLU A 38 3.66 8.09 -32.17
CA GLU A 38 4.05 6.74 -31.78
C GLU A 38 5.40 6.38 -32.40
N ASN A 39 6.43 6.21 -31.56
CA ASN A 39 7.55 5.34 -31.88
C ASN A 39 7.48 4.15 -30.91
N HIS A 40 7.19 2.97 -31.45
CA HIS A 40 7.20 1.70 -30.74
C HIS A 40 8.63 1.42 -30.22
N VAL A 41 8.88 1.75 -28.95
CA VAL A 41 9.95 1.13 -28.18
C VAL A 41 9.34 -0.09 -27.51
N SER A 42 9.59 -1.28 -28.07
CA SER A 42 9.22 -2.54 -27.44
C SER A 42 10.08 -2.73 -26.19
N VAL A 43 9.57 -2.32 -25.03
CA VAL A 43 10.09 -2.77 -23.75
C VAL A 43 9.63 -4.22 -23.60
N ASN A 44 10.51 -5.16 -23.93
CA ASN A 44 10.32 -6.57 -23.59
C ASN A 44 10.40 -6.70 -22.07
N VAL A 45 9.27 -6.55 -21.39
CA VAL A 45 9.10 -7.05 -20.02
C VAL A 45 8.89 -8.55 -20.12
N SER A 46 9.96 -9.29 -20.45
CA SER A 46 9.95 -10.74 -20.26
C SER A 46 10.22 -10.99 -18.78
N GLU A 47 9.23 -11.53 -18.06
CA GLU A 47 9.46 -12.22 -16.79
C GLU A 47 10.33 -13.45 -17.08
N SER A 48 11.65 -13.24 -17.15
CA SER A 48 12.62 -14.32 -17.23
C SER A 48 12.62 -15.08 -15.90
N ASN A 49 12.99 -16.36 -15.95
CA ASN A 49 13.11 -17.29 -14.82
C ASN A 49 14.20 -16.86 -13.82
N VAL A 50 14.13 -15.65 -13.28
CA VAL A 50 15.08 -15.13 -12.30
C VAL A 50 14.65 -15.64 -10.93
N THR A 51 15.57 -16.30 -10.24
CA THR A 51 15.32 -16.86 -8.91
C THR A 51 15.00 -15.72 -7.94
N GLU A 52 13.75 -15.63 -7.48
CA GLU A 52 13.33 -14.64 -6.48
C GLU A 52 13.82 -15.08 -5.09
N THR A 53 14.58 -14.22 -4.41
CA THR A 53 14.95 -14.44 -3.02
C THR A 53 13.90 -13.82 -2.12
N VAL A 54 13.35 -14.61 -1.18
CA VAL A 54 12.37 -14.15 -0.18
C VAL A 54 12.97 -14.26 1.22
N LYS A 55 12.92 -13.19 2.02
CA LYS A 55 13.38 -13.16 3.41
C LYS A 55 12.31 -12.59 4.34
N TYR A 56 12.13 -13.23 5.49
CA TYR A 56 11.23 -12.77 6.56
C TYR A 56 12.07 -12.23 7.71
N ILE A 57 11.83 -10.97 8.11
CA ILE A 57 12.58 -10.28 9.16
C ILE A 57 11.59 -9.86 10.24
N GLY A 58 11.75 -10.33 11.48
CA GLY A 58 10.93 -9.87 12.60
C GLY A 58 11.20 -8.40 12.95
N GLY A 59 10.23 -7.68 13.51
CA GLY A 59 10.28 -6.22 13.77
C GLY A 59 11.41 -5.73 14.69
N ARG A 60 12.20 -6.61 15.29
CA ARG A 60 13.44 -6.22 16.01
C ARG A 60 14.69 -6.21 15.11
N GLY A 61 14.58 -6.54 13.82
CA GLY A 61 15.67 -6.51 12.84
C GLY A 61 16.82 -7.48 13.14
N LYS A 62 16.64 -8.46 14.04
CA LYS A 62 17.77 -9.20 14.63
C LYS A 62 18.25 -10.40 13.81
N ARG A 63 17.44 -10.97 12.92
CA ARG A 63 17.81 -12.09 12.04
C ARG A 63 16.73 -12.37 10.99
N SER A 64 17.12 -13.05 9.91
CA SER A 64 16.17 -13.70 9.01
C SER A 64 15.54 -14.90 9.70
N LEU A 65 14.23 -15.03 9.54
CA LEU A 65 13.40 -16.10 10.09
C LEU A 65 13.13 -17.13 8.98
N ASP A 66 13.24 -18.41 9.33
CA ASP A 66 13.02 -19.50 8.37
C ASP A 66 11.53 -19.86 8.29
N PRO A 67 10.88 -19.70 7.13
CA PRO A 67 9.47 -20.06 6.96
C PRO A 67 9.15 -21.54 7.16
N LYS A 68 10.16 -22.41 7.21
CA LYS A 68 10.02 -23.85 7.48
C LYS A 68 10.17 -24.19 8.96
N SER A 69 10.63 -23.25 9.79
CA SER A 69 10.81 -23.46 11.23
C SER A 69 9.55 -23.04 11.99
N GLU A 70 8.88 -23.99 12.65
CA GLU A 70 7.66 -23.70 13.42
C GLU A 70 7.87 -22.62 14.49
N ARG A 71 9.04 -22.62 15.15
CA ARG A 71 9.40 -21.64 16.17
C ARG A 71 9.55 -20.24 15.58
N ASP A 72 10.21 -20.12 14.44
CA ASP A 72 10.39 -18.83 13.76
C ASP A 72 9.05 -18.31 13.22
N MET A 73 8.16 -19.20 12.77
CA MET A 73 6.81 -18.83 12.34
C MET A 73 5.92 -18.41 13.50
N GLU A 74 6.07 -19.03 14.67
CA GLU A 74 5.39 -18.61 15.88
C GLU A 74 5.88 -17.25 16.38
N GLU A 75 7.18 -16.96 16.24
CA GLU A 75 7.74 -15.62 16.48
C GLU A 75 7.09 -14.57 15.55
N LEU A 76 6.97 -14.85 14.26
CA LEU A 76 6.30 -13.96 13.31
C LEU A 76 4.81 -13.79 13.63
N ALA A 77 4.11 -14.88 13.92
CA ALA A 77 2.67 -14.87 14.18
C ALA A 77 2.28 -14.02 15.39
N ASN A 78 3.12 -14.00 16.42
CA ASN A 78 2.89 -13.28 17.68
C ASN A 78 3.60 -11.92 17.73
N SER A 79 4.44 -11.60 16.74
CA SER A 79 5.08 -10.28 16.65
C SER A 79 4.03 -9.19 16.44
N ILE A 80 4.35 -7.94 16.80
CA ILE A 80 3.53 -6.78 16.44
C ILE A 80 3.89 -6.22 15.07
N GLU A 81 5.06 -6.60 14.55
CA GLU A 81 5.58 -6.16 13.26
C GLU A 81 6.55 -7.20 12.69
N PHE A 82 6.49 -7.39 11.37
CA PHE A 82 7.54 -8.04 10.60
C PHE A 82 7.58 -7.52 9.16
N GLU A 83 8.69 -7.78 8.50
CA GLU A 83 8.93 -7.40 7.12
C GLU A 83 9.20 -8.63 6.25
N VAL A 84 8.76 -8.56 5.00
CA VAL A 84 9.09 -9.53 3.94
C VAL A 84 9.80 -8.80 2.83
N TYR A 85 11.02 -9.23 2.55
CA TYR A 85 11.80 -8.74 1.42
C TYR A 85 11.74 -9.75 0.29
N LYS A 86 11.46 -9.28 -0.92
CA LYS A 86 11.55 -10.08 -2.14
C LYS A 86 12.42 -9.35 -3.14
N PHE A 87 13.43 -10.00 -3.71
CA PHE A 87 14.29 -9.34 -4.68
C PHE A 87 14.93 -10.34 -5.65
N ASN A 88 15.26 -9.82 -6.82
CA ASN A 88 16.07 -10.44 -7.85
C ASN A 88 16.84 -9.34 -8.60
N GLU A 89 17.44 -9.66 -9.74
CA GLU A 89 18.27 -8.70 -10.49
C GLU A 89 17.50 -7.50 -11.06
N ILE A 90 16.19 -7.63 -11.27
CA ILE A 90 15.35 -6.64 -11.96
C ILE A 90 14.22 -6.07 -11.09
N ALA A 91 13.98 -6.62 -9.91
CA ALA A 91 12.92 -6.18 -9.03
C ALA A 91 13.31 -6.32 -7.55
N ALA A 92 12.80 -5.43 -6.72
CA ALA A 92 12.88 -5.51 -5.28
C ALA A 92 11.59 -5.02 -4.65
N SER A 93 11.15 -5.68 -3.58
CA SER A 93 10.02 -5.22 -2.79
C SER A 93 10.24 -5.49 -1.30
N LYS A 94 9.60 -4.63 -0.50
CA LYS A 94 9.49 -4.76 0.94
C LYS A 94 8.03 -4.66 1.32
N THR A 95 7.54 -5.63 2.08
CA THR A 95 6.20 -5.60 2.67
C THR A 95 6.34 -5.60 4.18
N THR A 96 5.89 -4.53 4.83
CA THR A 96 5.81 -4.43 6.28
C THR A 96 4.39 -4.76 6.72
N PHE A 97 4.26 -5.61 7.74
CA PHE A 97 3.00 -5.98 8.37
C PHE A 97 3.02 -5.48 9.81
N VAL A 98 1.97 -4.79 10.26
CA VAL A 98 1.88 -4.23 11.61
C VAL A 98 0.51 -4.54 12.20
N SER A 99 0.49 -5.02 13.44
CA SER A 99 -0.72 -5.14 14.24
C SER A 99 -0.39 -5.09 15.74
N PRO A 100 -0.91 -4.08 16.48
CA PRO A 100 -0.65 -3.97 17.93
C PRO A 100 -1.13 -5.16 18.75
N ALA A 101 -2.17 -5.86 18.28
CA ALA A 101 -2.70 -7.08 18.92
C ALA A 101 -1.84 -8.33 18.67
N GLY A 102 -0.78 -8.20 17.86
CA GLY A 102 -0.02 -9.30 17.30
C GLY A 102 -0.56 -9.71 15.92
N ILE A 103 0.32 -10.02 14.97
CA ILE A 103 -0.01 -10.25 13.56
C ILE A 103 -1.19 -11.20 13.37
N CYS A 104 -1.10 -12.41 13.91
CA CYS A 104 -2.14 -13.42 13.65
C CYS A 104 -3.39 -13.22 14.48
N SER A 105 -3.28 -12.55 15.63
CA SER A 105 -4.45 -12.16 16.42
C SER A 105 -5.24 -11.08 15.67
N GLY A 106 -4.57 -9.99 15.29
CA GLY A 106 -5.19 -8.89 14.55
C GLY A 106 -5.73 -9.31 13.18
N PHE A 107 -5.01 -10.16 12.45
CA PHE A 107 -5.49 -10.67 11.17
C PHE A 107 -6.79 -11.49 11.30
N LYS A 108 -6.98 -12.19 12.42
CA LYS A 108 -8.16 -13.02 12.69
C LYS A 108 -9.30 -12.25 13.38
N SER A 109 -9.02 -11.06 13.93
CA SER A 109 -9.99 -10.19 14.62
C SER A 109 -10.46 -9.03 13.73
N ASP A 110 -11.25 -8.14 14.31
CA ASP A 110 -11.69 -6.89 13.67
C ASP A 110 -10.63 -5.77 13.74
N ASP A 111 -9.47 -6.01 14.37
CA ASP A 111 -8.36 -5.05 14.44
C ASP A 111 -7.59 -4.98 13.11
N GLY A 112 -7.46 -6.12 12.43
CA GLY A 112 -6.75 -6.24 11.16
C GLY A 112 -5.22 -6.17 11.28
N VAL A 113 -4.58 -6.17 10.11
CA VAL A 113 -3.15 -5.96 9.95
C VAL A 113 -2.93 -4.88 8.92
N ASP A 114 -2.21 -3.84 9.30
CA ASP A 114 -1.76 -2.81 8.38
C ASP A 114 -0.59 -3.34 7.56
N VAL A 115 -0.69 -3.20 6.25
CA VAL A 115 0.27 -3.69 5.27
C VAL A 115 0.74 -2.52 4.44
N THR A 116 2.06 -2.31 4.44
CA THR A 116 2.72 -1.37 3.54
C THR A 116 3.64 -2.14 2.61
N ASN A 117 3.40 -2.10 1.31
CA ASN A 117 4.27 -2.69 0.30
C ASN A 117 4.91 -1.60 -0.55
N SER A 118 6.24 -1.58 -0.61
CA SER A 118 7.00 -0.80 -1.57
C SER A 118 7.65 -1.74 -2.58
N SER A 119 7.44 -1.54 -3.87
CA SER A 119 8.05 -2.33 -4.94
C SER A 119 8.75 -1.45 -5.96
N SER A 120 9.89 -1.91 -6.47
CA SER A 120 10.66 -1.27 -7.53
C SER A 120 11.02 -2.31 -8.60
N TYR A 121 10.92 -1.92 -9.86
CA TYR A 121 11.32 -2.65 -11.05
C TYR A 121 12.37 -1.81 -11.78
N TYR A 122 13.59 -2.34 -11.84
CA TYR A 122 14.75 -1.64 -12.38
C TYR A 122 14.76 -1.67 -13.91
N MET A 123 15.13 -0.55 -14.54
CA MET A 123 15.26 -0.46 -15.99
C MET A 123 16.41 -1.32 -16.53
N LYS A 124 17.42 -1.56 -15.69
CA LYS A 124 18.58 -2.40 -16.00
C LYS A 124 18.89 -3.31 -14.82
N PRO A 125 19.31 -4.56 -15.07
CA PRO A 125 19.71 -5.46 -14.01
C PRO A 125 20.81 -4.85 -13.13
N ASN A 126 20.67 -4.97 -11.81
CA ASN A 126 21.65 -4.48 -10.82
C ASN A 126 21.93 -2.95 -10.85
N ASP A 127 21.05 -2.14 -11.47
CA ASP A 127 21.15 -0.68 -11.49
C ASP A 127 19.90 -0.04 -10.86
N ALA A 128 20.04 0.46 -9.64
CA ALA A 128 18.96 1.11 -8.91
C ALA A 128 18.74 2.59 -9.29
N SER A 129 19.51 3.13 -10.25
CA SER A 129 19.41 4.55 -10.62
C SER A 129 18.18 4.88 -11.45
N GLU A 130 17.60 3.88 -12.12
CA GLU A 130 16.36 4.05 -12.89
C GLU A 130 15.38 2.91 -12.63
N TYR A 131 14.18 3.25 -12.15
CA TYR A 131 13.14 2.27 -11.82
C TYR A 131 11.74 2.85 -11.95
N TYR A 132 10.76 1.96 -12.03
CA TYR A 132 9.36 2.26 -11.78
C TYR A 132 8.83 1.31 -10.72
N GLY A 133 7.77 1.68 -10.03
CA GLY A 133 7.35 0.96 -8.85
C GLY A 133 6.06 1.48 -8.27
N SER A 134 5.80 1.09 -7.03
CA SER A 134 4.61 1.52 -6.32
C SER A 134 4.73 1.39 -4.82
N ILE A 135 3.96 2.19 -4.11
CA ILE A 135 3.71 2.09 -2.68
C ILE A 135 2.22 1.76 -2.50
N LEU A 136 1.93 0.67 -1.80
CA LEU A 136 0.60 0.27 -1.35
C LEU A 136 0.55 0.41 0.17
N GLY A 137 -0.51 1.01 0.70
CA GLY A 137 -0.93 0.88 2.10
C GLY A 137 -2.33 0.30 2.17
N ALA A 138 -2.60 -0.65 3.05
CA ALA A 138 -3.93 -1.21 3.27
C ALA A 138 -4.06 -1.91 4.62
N THR A 139 -5.26 -1.96 5.19
CA THR A 139 -5.57 -2.82 6.35
C THR A 139 -6.27 -4.09 5.87
N ILE A 140 -5.67 -5.26 6.12
CA ILE A 140 -6.18 -6.56 5.67
C ILE A 140 -6.62 -7.44 6.83
N TYR A 141 -7.60 -8.31 6.53
CA TYR A 141 -8.24 -9.23 7.46
C TYR A 141 -8.29 -10.63 6.85
N LYS A 142 -8.41 -11.65 7.72
CA LYS A 142 -8.57 -13.06 7.30
C LYS A 142 -9.87 -13.26 6.53
N LYS A 143 -10.94 -12.63 7.01
CA LYS A 143 -12.26 -12.60 6.38
C LYS A 143 -12.74 -11.14 6.33
N GLY A 144 -13.49 -10.78 5.30
CA GLY A 144 -14.02 -9.43 5.12
C GLY A 144 -13.23 -8.58 4.13
N GLU A 145 -13.66 -7.33 4.01
CA GLU A 145 -13.14 -6.36 3.05
C GLU A 145 -11.84 -5.71 3.53
N THR A 146 -10.98 -5.38 2.59
CA THR A 146 -9.79 -4.56 2.84
C THR A 146 -10.21 -3.13 3.13
N LYS A 147 -9.64 -2.51 4.17
CA LYS A 147 -9.89 -1.10 4.53
C LYS A 147 -8.65 -0.25 4.29
N ASN A 148 -8.81 1.07 4.30
CA ASN A 148 -7.73 2.06 4.23
C ASN A 148 -6.75 1.84 3.06
N SER A 149 -7.24 1.31 1.92
CA SER A 149 -6.41 0.97 0.77
C SER A 149 -6.01 2.22 -0.02
N GLN A 150 -4.71 2.40 -0.23
CA GLN A 150 -4.12 3.45 -1.05
C GLN A 150 -2.99 2.86 -1.88
N TYR A 151 -2.91 3.25 -3.16
CA TYR A 151 -1.87 2.81 -4.08
C TYR A 151 -1.32 4.02 -4.83
N VAL A 152 -0.01 4.18 -4.80
CA VAL A 152 0.70 5.29 -5.44
C VAL A 152 1.80 4.72 -6.31
N PRO A 153 1.77 4.88 -7.63
CA PRO A 153 2.89 4.52 -8.47
C PRO A 153 4.07 5.50 -8.27
N VAL A 154 5.29 5.02 -8.44
CA VAL A 154 6.53 5.79 -8.24
C VAL A 154 7.44 5.60 -9.45
N TYR A 155 8.03 6.68 -9.95
CA TYR A 155 8.88 6.65 -11.14
C TYR A 155 10.17 7.42 -10.91
N ALA A 156 11.29 6.80 -11.23
CA ALA A 156 12.60 7.40 -11.35
C ALA A 156 13.17 6.97 -12.70
N VAL A 157 12.73 7.59 -13.80
CA VAL A 157 13.14 7.22 -15.17
C VAL A 157 13.66 8.48 -15.87
N LYS A 158 14.89 8.45 -16.39
CA LYS A 158 15.52 9.64 -16.98
C LYS A 158 14.94 9.98 -18.34
N ASN A 159 14.56 8.96 -19.11
CA ASN A 159 13.98 9.17 -20.44
C ASN A 159 12.49 9.56 -20.34
N ALA A 160 12.18 10.81 -20.64
CA ALA A 160 10.82 11.35 -20.54
C ALA A 160 9.78 10.62 -21.42
N LYS A 161 10.17 10.08 -22.58
CA LYS A 161 9.23 9.31 -23.43
C LYS A 161 8.89 7.97 -22.79
N VAL A 162 9.89 7.31 -22.20
CA VAL A 162 9.70 6.04 -21.49
C VAL A 162 8.89 6.27 -20.21
N ALA A 163 9.20 7.31 -19.43
CA ALA A 163 8.44 7.68 -18.23
C ALA A 163 6.95 7.86 -18.55
N LYS A 164 6.63 8.68 -19.56
CA LYS A 164 5.26 8.93 -20.00
C LYS A 164 4.54 7.68 -20.50
N TYR A 165 5.27 6.77 -21.15
CA TYR A 165 4.71 5.48 -21.57
C TYR A 165 4.35 4.62 -20.34
N ILE A 166 5.25 4.51 -19.38
CA ILE A 166 5.03 3.72 -18.16
C ILE A 166 3.87 4.31 -17.35
N GLU A 167 3.85 5.62 -17.10
CA GLU A 167 2.77 6.32 -16.39
C GLU A 167 1.39 5.97 -16.97
N LYS A 168 1.24 6.08 -18.29
CA LYS A 168 -0.02 5.79 -18.97
C LYS A 168 -0.48 4.33 -18.79
N HIS A 169 0.45 3.38 -18.78
CA HIS A 169 0.12 1.95 -18.64
C HIS A 169 -0.13 1.56 -17.18
N GLU A 170 0.59 2.16 -16.24
CA GLU A 170 0.36 1.98 -14.80
C GLU A 170 -0.99 2.53 -14.37
N ASP A 171 -1.32 3.77 -14.75
CA ASP A 171 -2.56 4.46 -14.36
C ASP A 171 -3.81 3.67 -14.74
N SER A 172 -3.82 3.07 -15.92
CA SER A 172 -4.94 2.23 -16.38
C SER A 172 -5.14 0.94 -15.57
N ASN A 173 -4.12 0.52 -14.80
CA ASN A 173 -4.07 -0.75 -14.08
C ASN A 173 -3.99 -0.61 -12.55
N VAL A 174 -3.98 0.61 -12.01
CA VAL A 174 -3.77 0.90 -10.58
C VAL A 174 -4.64 0.03 -9.67
N ARG A 175 -5.96 -0.03 -9.92
CA ARG A 175 -6.88 -0.80 -9.07
C ARG A 175 -6.59 -2.31 -9.09
N ARG A 176 -6.27 -2.85 -10.27
CA ARG A 176 -5.93 -4.28 -10.43
C ARG A 176 -4.64 -4.61 -9.67
N LYS A 177 -3.59 -3.80 -9.85
CA LYS A 177 -2.29 -3.99 -9.19
C LYS A 177 -2.39 -3.87 -7.68
N ALA A 178 -3.14 -2.89 -7.19
CA ALA A 178 -3.41 -2.75 -5.76
C ALA A 178 -4.05 -4.03 -5.18
N ASN A 179 -5.07 -4.57 -5.86
CA ASN A 179 -5.75 -5.79 -5.44
C ASN A 179 -4.83 -7.03 -5.48
N GLU A 180 -3.96 -7.15 -6.47
CA GLU A 180 -2.97 -8.24 -6.56
C GLU A 180 -2.01 -8.22 -5.37
N ARG A 181 -1.51 -7.03 -5.01
CA ARG A 181 -0.59 -6.86 -3.87
C ARG A 181 -1.28 -7.06 -2.52
N ILE A 182 -2.53 -6.61 -2.37
CA ILE A 182 -3.37 -6.93 -1.21
C ILE A 182 -3.58 -8.43 -1.07
N LYS A 183 -3.88 -9.11 -2.19
CA LYS A 183 -4.07 -10.56 -2.22
C LYS A 183 -2.78 -11.27 -1.82
N GLU A 184 -1.63 -10.82 -2.32
CA GLU A 184 -0.32 -11.36 -1.96
C GLU A 184 -0.05 -11.23 -0.46
N GLY A 185 -0.27 -10.05 0.13
CA GLY A 185 -0.15 -9.84 1.58
C GLY A 185 -1.07 -10.77 2.38
N ARG A 186 -2.33 -10.92 1.93
CA ARG A 186 -3.28 -11.86 2.54
C ARG A 186 -2.84 -13.32 2.40
N ASP A 187 -2.27 -13.70 1.25
CA ASP A 187 -1.75 -15.04 1.01
C ASP A 187 -0.54 -15.35 1.91
N THR A 188 0.37 -14.39 2.11
CA THR A 188 1.48 -14.50 3.08
C THR A 188 0.97 -14.78 4.48
N LEU A 189 -0.03 -14.03 4.95
CA LEU A 189 -0.60 -14.26 6.28
C LEU A 189 -1.39 -15.58 6.36
N ASN A 190 -2.23 -15.90 5.38
CA ASN A 190 -3.07 -17.11 5.43
C ASN A 190 -2.28 -18.41 5.28
N LYS A 191 -1.31 -18.45 4.36
CA LYS A 191 -0.65 -19.70 3.95
C LYS A 191 0.68 -19.93 4.63
N VAL A 192 1.35 -18.85 5.05
CA VAL A 192 2.70 -18.95 5.64
C VAL A 192 2.63 -18.65 7.13
N VAL A 193 2.24 -17.42 7.51
CA VAL A 193 2.42 -16.93 8.90
C VAL A 193 1.38 -17.46 9.88
N CYS A 194 0.10 -17.34 9.52
CA CYS A 194 -1.03 -17.66 10.41
C CYS A 194 -1.67 -19.01 10.08
N ASN A 195 -0.94 -19.89 9.37
CA ASN A 195 -1.42 -21.17 8.87
C ASN A 195 -1.57 -22.26 9.96
N LYS A 196 -1.24 -21.96 11.23
CA LYS A 196 -1.57 -22.87 12.33
C LYS A 196 -3.10 -22.97 12.46
N ARG A 197 -3.60 -24.17 12.10
CA ARG A 197 -4.94 -24.68 12.41
C ARG A 197 -5.11 -24.81 13.92
#